data_AF-A0AAW7E3D8-F1
#
_entry.id   AF-A0AAW7E3D8-F1
#
_cell.length_a   1.000
_cell.length_b   1.000
_cell.length_c   1.000
_cell.angle_alpha   90.00
_cell.angle_beta   90.00
_cell.angle_gamma   90.00
#
_symmetry.space_group_name_H-M   'P 1'
#
loop_
_entity.id
_entity.type
_entity.pdbx_description
1 polymer ?
#
loop_
_entity_poly.entity_id
_entity_poly.type
_entity_poly.pdbx_seq_one_letter_code
_entity_poly.pdbx_strand_id
1 'polypeptide(L)'
;MDVGAVLIRLKSNSMSNVAAWQAELNARKNEAIETLKAEGVFVESWFHVELEGQDYLIAYMRAEDIAKAQQIGRESSFLIDAMHKAFKQNWERGYKATLLVDLENNE
;
A
#
# COMPACT_ATOMS: atom_id res chain seq x y z
N MET A 1 -2.41 8.91 -15.68
CA MET A 1 -2.58 8.10 -14.46
C MET A 1 -1.56 7.00 -14.54
N ASP A 2 -0.82 6.81 -13.46
CA ASP A 2 0.18 5.78 -13.32
C ASP A 2 -0.39 4.63 -12.49
N VAL A 3 -0.03 3.40 -12.87
CA VAL A 3 -0.30 2.21 -12.08
C VAL A 3 0.99 1.53 -11.67
N GLY A 4 1.01 1.00 -10.46
CA GLY A 4 2.16 0.31 -9.90
C GLY A 4 1.72 -0.84 -9.02
N ALA A 5 2.50 -1.90 -9.05
CA ALA A 5 2.37 -2.98 -8.08
C ALA A 5 3.73 -3.39 -7.52
N VAL A 6 3.72 -3.82 -6.27
CA VAL A 6 4.90 -4.38 -5.59
C VAL A 6 4.49 -5.64 -4.86
N LEU A 7 5.30 -6.68 -5.00
CA LEU A 7 5.25 -7.86 -4.14
C LEU A 7 6.24 -7.63 -2.99
N ILE A 8 5.81 -7.82 -1.75
CA ILE A 8 6.59 -7.52 -0.55
C ILE A 8 6.65 -8.79 0.27
N ARG A 9 7.85 -9.35 0.47
CA ARG A 9 8.08 -10.40 1.45
C ARG A 9 8.08 -9.81 2.84
N LEU A 10 7.30 -10.39 3.75
CA LEU A 10 7.27 -10.01 5.16
C LEU A 10 8.35 -10.72 5.95
N LYS A 11 8.80 -10.08 7.03
CA LYS A 11 9.62 -10.76 8.05
C LYS A 11 8.81 -11.86 8.72
N SER A 12 9.46 -12.91 9.18
CA SER A 12 8.82 -14.00 9.93
C SER A 12 7.99 -13.48 11.11
N ASN A 13 6.84 -14.09 11.35
CA ASN A 13 5.91 -13.75 12.45
C ASN A 13 5.33 -12.32 12.39
N SER A 14 5.29 -11.69 11.22
CA SER A 14 4.71 -10.33 11.06
C SER A 14 3.19 -10.31 10.91
N MET A 15 2.51 -11.45 10.80
CA MET A 15 1.08 -11.51 10.49
C MET A 15 0.19 -10.88 11.57
N SER A 16 0.60 -10.90 12.84
CA SER A 16 -0.08 -10.13 13.89
C SER A 16 -0.04 -8.62 13.63
N ASN A 17 1.08 -8.11 13.11
CA ASN A 17 1.24 -6.71 12.74
C ASN A 17 0.42 -6.35 11.50
N VAL A 18 0.30 -7.27 10.53
CA VAL A 18 -0.60 -7.12 9.38
C VAL A 18 -2.06 -7.01 9.84
N ALA A 19 -2.50 -7.89 10.75
CA ALA A 19 -3.85 -7.86 11.29
C ALA A 19 -4.15 -6.55 12.05
N ALA A 20 -3.21 -6.09 12.88
CA ALA A 20 -3.34 -4.82 13.61
C ALA A 20 -3.42 -3.62 12.65
N TRP A 21 -2.53 -3.57 11.65
CA TRP A 21 -2.52 -2.53 10.63
C TRP A 21 -3.81 -2.50 9.81
N GLN A 22 -4.31 -3.67 9.39
CA GLN A 22 -5.58 -3.80 8.67
C GLN A 22 -6.76 -3.30 9.51
N ALA A 23 -6.81 -3.68 10.79
CA ALA A 23 -7.87 -3.26 11.69
C ALA A 23 -7.88 -1.73 11.88
N GLU A 24 -6.70 -1.11 12.03
CA GLU A 24 -6.60 0.33 12.20
C GLU A 24 -6.96 1.10 10.92
N LEU A 25 -6.48 0.66 9.74
CA LEU A 25 -6.88 1.27 8.47
C LEU A 25 -8.38 1.18 8.23
N ASN A 26 -9.02 0.07 8.57
CA ASN A 26 -10.47 -0.07 8.45
C ASN A 26 -11.22 0.82 9.45
N ALA A 27 -10.74 0.93 10.69
CA ALA A 27 -11.34 1.80 11.70
C ALA A 27 -11.23 3.29 11.33
N ARG A 28 -10.13 3.69 10.68
CA ARG A 28 -9.84 5.08 10.29
C ARG A 28 -9.95 5.27 8.77
N LYS A 29 -10.80 4.49 8.11
CA LYS A 29 -10.91 4.44 6.64
C LYS A 29 -11.16 5.80 6.01
N ASN A 30 -11.98 6.65 6.64
CA ASN A 30 -12.25 7.99 6.14
C ASN A 30 -10.98 8.86 6.12
N GLU A 31 -10.17 8.81 7.19
CA GLU A 31 -8.91 9.55 7.26
C GLU A 31 -7.93 9.03 6.20
N ALA A 32 -7.81 7.71 6.04
CA ALA A 32 -6.99 7.11 4.99
C ALA A 32 -7.44 7.54 3.58
N ILE A 33 -8.74 7.62 3.32
CA ILE A 33 -9.25 8.11 2.02
C ILE A 33 -8.89 9.59 1.81
N GLU A 34 -8.91 10.42 2.85
CA GLU A 34 -8.50 11.83 2.72
C GLU A 34 -7.00 11.97 2.40
N THR A 35 -6.14 11.11 2.95
CA THR A 35 -4.71 11.11 2.57
C THR A 35 -4.54 10.69 1.12
N LEU A 36 -5.22 9.63 0.67
CA LEU A 36 -5.19 9.21 -0.75
C LEU A 36 -5.62 10.33 -1.70
N LYS A 37 -6.68 11.08 -1.36
CA LYS A 37 -7.12 12.24 -2.15
C LYS A 37 -6.04 13.34 -2.22
N ALA A 38 -5.43 13.66 -1.08
CA ALA A 38 -4.37 14.67 -1.02
C ALA A 38 -3.12 14.27 -1.84
N GLU A 39 -2.86 12.97 -1.95
CA GLU A 39 -1.76 12.39 -2.72
C GLU A 39 -2.07 12.22 -4.22
N GLY A 40 -3.34 12.40 -4.64
CA GLY A 40 -3.78 12.13 -6.00
C GLY A 40 -3.85 10.62 -6.32
N VAL A 41 -4.08 9.79 -5.30
CA VAL A 41 -4.24 8.34 -5.41
C VAL A 41 -5.73 8.01 -5.56
N PHE A 42 -6.07 7.32 -6.64
CA PHE A 42 -7.44 6.87 -6.95
C PHE A 42 -7.74 5.51 -6.35
N VAL A 43 -6.76 4.60 -6.35
CA VAL A 43 -6.89 3.25 -5.82
C VAL A 43 -5.62 2.90 -5.07
N GLU A 44 -5.79 2.42 -3.84
CA GLU A 44 -4.77 1.65 -3.14
C GLU A 44 -5.39 0.33 -2.70
N SER A 45 -4.78 -0.79 -3.06
CA SER A 45 -5.27 -2.13 -2.72
C SER A 45 -4.14 -3.00 -2.21
N TRP A 46 -4.42 -3.69 -1.11
CA TRP A 46 -3.47 -4.56 -0.45
C TRP A 46 -4.03 -5.98 -0.38
N PHE A 47 -3.21 -6.95 -0.76
CA PHE A 47 -3.55 -8.37 -0.73
C PHE A 47 -2.49 -9.11 0.05
N HIS A 48 -2.89 -10.15 0.79
CA HIS A 48 -1.95 -11.12 1.36
C HIS A 48 -1.89 -12.35 0.46
N VAL A 49 -0.70 -12.93 0.32
CA VAL A 49 -0.48 -14.21 -0.33
C VAL A 49 0.57 -15.00 0.45
N GLU A 50 0.28 -16.26 0.71
CA GLU A 50 1.24 -17.21 1.25
C GLU A 50 1.82 -18.03 0.10
N LEU A 51 3.15 -18.05 -0.02
CA LEU A 51 3.86 -18.86 -1.01
C LEU A 51 4.93 -19.68 -0.29
N GLU A 52 4.83 -21.00 -0.38
CA GLU A 52 5.81 -21.94 0.21
C GLU A 52 6.07 -21.68 1.71
N GLY A 53 5.01 -21.37 2.47
CA GLY A 53 5.10 -21.08 3.91
C GLY A 53 5.75 -19.73 4.24
N GLN A 54 5.86 -18.82 3.27
CA GLN A 54 6.32 -17.45 3.44
C GLN A 54 5.20 -16.46 3.15
N ASP A 55 5.08 -15.45 4.00
CA ASP A 55 4.06 -14.41 3.87
C ASP A 55 4.52 -13.27 2.96
N TYR A 56 3.63 -12.90 2.03
CA TYR A 56 3.82 -11.76 1.15
C TYR A 56 2.60 -10.84 1.14
N LEU A 57 2.85 -9.58 0.81
CA LEU A 57 1.81 -8.62 0.45
C LEU A 57 1.96 -8.21 -1.02
N ILE A 58 0.84 -8.01 -1.69
CA ILE A 58 0.78 -7.30 -2.97
C ILE A 58 0.16 -5.94 -2.68
N ALA A 59 0.89 -4.87 -3.00
CA ALA A 59 0.34 -3.52 -2.97
C ALA A 59 0.14 -3.05 -4.42
N TYR A 60 -1.09 -2.71 -4.79
CA TYR A 60 -1.46 -2.10 -6.05
C TYR A 60 -1.87 -0.65 -5.82
N MET A 61 -1.40 0.25 -6.67
CA MET A 61 -1.72 1.67 -6.62
C MET A 61 -2.06 2.20 -8.02
N ARG A 62 -3.13 2.99 -8.12
CA ARG A 62 -3.44 3.86 -9.27
C ARG A 62 -3.44 5.31 -8.79
N ALA A 63 -2.64 6.17 -9.40
CA ALA A 63 -2.52 7.58 -9.02
C ALA A 63 -2.41 8.48 -10.26
N GLU A 64 -2.54 9.79 -10.10
CA GLU A 64 -2.25 10.74 -11.18
C GLU A 64 -0.78 10.62 -11.63
N ASP A 65 0.13 10.61 -10.65
CA ASP A 65 1.58 10.45 -10.76
C ASP A 65 2.07 9.74 -9.48
N ILE A 66 2.57 8.51 -9.63
CA ILE A 66 2.98 7.70 -8.47
C ILE A 66 4.20 8.31 -7.76
N ALA A 67 5.14 8.90 -8.51
CA ALA A 67 6.34 9.47 -7.91
C ALA A 67 6.00 10.69 -7.05
N LYS A 68 5.08 11.53 -7.53
CA LYS A 68 4.54 12.67 -6.78
C LYS A 68 3.74 12.23 -5.56
N ALA A 69 2.84 11.25 -5.71
CA ALA A 69 2.07 10.69 -4.60
C ALA A 69 2.99 10.18 -3.47
N GLN A 70 4.03 9.42 -3.84
CA GLN A 70 5.03 8.93 -2.89
C GLN A 70 5.85 10.05 -2.22
N GLN A 71 6.06 11.18 -2.89
CA GLN A 71 6.69 12.34 -2.25
C GLN A 71 5.76 12.97 -1.22
N ILE A 72 4.51 13.23 -1.59
CA ILE A 72 3.50 13.83 -0.69
C ILE A 72 3.30 12.93 0.55
N GLY A 73 3.13 11.62 0.38
CA GLY A 73 2.98 10.70 1.50
C GLY A 73 4.21 10.62 2.42
N ARG A 74 5.42 10.86 1.88
CA ARG A 74 6.64 10.96 2.71
C ARG A 74 6.64 12.19 3.60
N GLU A 75 6.17 13.31 3.08
CA GLU A 75 6.12 14.61 3.76
C GLU A 75 4.84 14.80 4.60
N SER A 76 3.86 13.89 4.44
CA SER A 76 2.59 13.93 5.15
C SER A 76 2.75 13.92 6.68
N SER A 77 1.96 14.77 7.33
CA SER A 77 1.81 14.91 8.78
C SER A 77 0.58 14.17 9.34
N PHE A 78 -0.19 13.46 8.51
CA PHE A 78 -1.33 12.69 8.99
C PHE A 78 -0.88 11.53 9.87
N LEU A 79 -1.60 11.30 10.97
CA LEU A 79 -1.26 10.25 11.93
C LEU A 79 -1.42 8.85 11.32
N ILE A 80 -2.39 8.68 10.41
CA ILE A 80 -2.57 7.40 9.70
C ILE A 80 -1.34 7.05 8.83
N ASP A 81 -0.67 8.06 8.26
CA ASP A 81 0.54 7.84 7.45
C ASP A 81 1.75 7.52 8.31
N ALA A 82 1.84 8.08 9.52
CA ALA A 82 2.87 7.70 10.48
C ALA A 82 2.74 6.22 10.90
N MET A 83 1.51 5.76 11.18
CA MET A 83 1.22 4.36 11.45
C MET A 83 1.53 3.47 10.24
N HIS A 84 1.10 3.87 9.04
CA HIS A 84 1.39 3.14 7.81
C HIS A 84 2.91 3.06 7.52
N LYS A 85 3.67 4.13 7.78
CA LYS A 85 5.15 4.14 7.69
C LYS A 85 5.79 3.17 8.71
N ALA A 86 5.28 3.12 9.93
CA ALA A 86 5.74 2.17 10.94
C ALA A 86 5.48 0.72 10.51
N PHE A 87 4.33 0.44 9.89
CA PHE A 87 4.02 -0.88 9.35
C PHE A 87 5.04 -1.36 8.30
N LYS A 88 5.63 -0.47 7.50
CA LYS A 88 6.68 -0.82 6.51
C LYS A 88 7.93 -1.43 7.13
N GLN A 89 8.15 -1.27 8.44
CA GLN A 89 9.27 -1.92 9.15
C GLN A 89 9.14 -3.45 9.21
N ASN A 90 7.96 -4.01 8.90
CA ASN A 90 7.73 -5.45 8.81
C ASN A 90 8.21 -6.05 7.48
N TRP A 91 8.65 -5.22 6.54
CA TRP A 91 9.07 -5.69 5.22
C TRP A 91 10.49 -6.25 5.27
N GLU A 92 10.67 -7.43 4.71
CA GLU A 92 12.00 -8.02 4.51
C GLU A 92 12.56 -7.61 3.14
N ARG A 93 11.74 -7.73 2.09
CA ARG A 93 12.18 -7.42 0.72
C ARG A 93 11.01 -7.03 -0.18
N GLY A 94 11.19 -5.97 -0.97
CA GLY A 94 10.25 -5.57 -2.01
C GLY A 94 10.72 -5.99 -3.41
N TYR A 95 9.77 -6.39 -4.25
CA TYR A 95 9.96 -6.74 -5.65
C TYR A 95 9.01 -5.89 -6.48
N LYS A 96 9.55 -4.92 -7.23
CA LYS A 96 8.75 -4.08 -8.13
C LYS A 96 8.18 -4.95 -9.25
N ALA A 97 6.87 -4.92 -9.45
CA ALA A 97 6.24 -5.56 -10.58
C ALA A 97 6.42 -4.71 -11.85
N THR A 98 6.48 -5.37 -13.00
CA THR A 98 6.43 -4.70 -14.30
C THR A 98 4.99 -4.73 -14.78
N LEU A 99 4.43 -3.56 -15.11
CA LEU A 99 3.13 -3.48 -15.74
C LEU A 99 3.18 -4.15 -17.12
N LEU A 100 2.32 -5.13 -17.35
CA LEU A 100 2.19 -5.77 -18.67
C LEU A 100 1.03 -5.17 -19.47
N VAL A 101 -0.10 -4.96 -18.82
CA VAL A 101 -1.30 -4.35 -19.41
C VAL A 101 -2.09 -3.66 -18.31
N ASP A 102 -2.70 -2.52 -18.64
CA ASP A 102 -3.70 -1.83 -17.83
C ASP A 102 -4.95 -1.62 -18.68
N LEU A 103 -6.07 -2.21 -18.27
CA LEU A 103 -7.35 -2.10 -18.97
C LEU A 103 -8.37 -1.48 -18.02
N GLU A 104 -8.93 -0.33 -18.41
CA GLU A 104 -9.92 0.39 -17.62
C GLU A 104 -11.25 0.42 -18.38
N ASN A 105 -12.35 0.10 -17.69
CA ASN A 105 -13.70 0.34 -18.20
C ASN A 105 -14.28 1.54 -17.46
N ASN A 106 -14.12 2.74 -18.01
CA ASN A 106 -14.51 4.00 -17.39
C ASN A 106 -15.99 4.37 -17.63
N GLU A 107 -16.85 3.37 -17.78
CA GLU A 107 -18.31 3.57 -17.91
C GLU A 107 -18.98 3.81 -16.55
#